data_AF-A0AAV3UID0-F1
#
_entry.id   AF-A0AAV3UID0-F1
#
_cell.length_a   1.000
_cell.length_b   1.000
_cell.length_c   1.000
_cell.angle_alpha   90.00
_cell.angle_beta   90.00
_cell.angle_gamma   90.00
#
_symmetry.space_group_name_H-M   'P 1'
#
loop_
_entity.id
_entity.type
_entity.pdbx_description
1 polymer ?
#
loop_
_entity_poly.entity_id
_entity_poly.type
_entity_poly.pdbx_seq_one_letter_code
_entity_poly.pdbx_strand_id
1 'polypeptide(L)'
;MTDMEHERIFTVKNGAVTWQWNGRSFYDAPSDPTKSDWLHINDVDVIGDGRYLISIRNTNQLLVIQRGKGVVEVINKDTPTSSDESCRRSGQLADYDNDGDVRCGDPSVLNHQHNPQWIGDGAVLVADSDNDRIVELHRTESGEWRPVWTVGSASGVEFNWPRDADRLPNGNTLITDTLNRRIVEVNSEGKVVWSTRTPRIPYEADRLPVGETVGGPQYSSDTSLIVTPGNDIPVLSSLLVLLRAIVPATPFWFGIPQLALSLLSLALILIGGVQYLRH
;
A
#
# COMPACT_ATOMS: atom_id res chain seq x y z
N MET A 1 -7.32 13.33 -13.20
CA MET A 1 -6.40 12.60 -14.09
C MET A 1 -4.99 13.14 -13.88
N THR A 2 -4.01 12.25 -13.87
CA THR A 2 -2.58 12.57 -13.92
C THR A 2 -2.10 12.65 -15.37
N ASP A 3 -1.04 13.42 -15.61
CA ASP A 3 -0.26 13.47 -16.83
C ASP A 3 1.21 13.47 -16.40
N MET A 4 1.80 12.27 -16.39
CA MET A 4 3.19 12.05 -15.95
C MET A 4 4.20 12.72 -16.87
N GLU A 5 3.93 12.84 -18.18
CA GLU A 5 4.86 13.48 -19.11
C GLU A 5 5.05 14.96 -18.80
N HIS A 6 3.98 15.64 -18.38
CA HIS A 6 4.03 17.06 -18.02
C HIS A 6 4.08 17.30 -16.50
N GLU A 7 4.12 16.23 -15.71
CA GLU A 7 4.03 16.22 -14.25
C GLU A 7 2.95 17.15 -13.72
N ARG A 8 1.70 16.88 -14.11
CA ARG A 8 0.53 17.68 -13.74
C ARG A 8 -0.68 16.82 -13.43
N ILE A 9 -1.61 17.40 -12.69
CA ILE A 9 -2.97 16.89 -12.59
C ILE A 9 -3.94 17.86 -13.27
N PHE A 10 -4.99 17.32 -13.84
CA PHE A 10 -6.00 18.12 -14.53
C PHE A 10 -7.38 17.47 -14.49
N THR A 11 -8.38 18.33 -14.72
CA THR A 11 -9.78 17.92 -14.86
C THR A 11 -10.24 18.19 -16.29
N VAL A 12 -11.03 17.28 -16.84
CA VAL A 12 -11.60 17.41 -18.18
C VAL A 12 -13.12 17.49 -18.08
N LYS A 13 -13.74 18.37 -18.87
CA LYS A 13 -15.18 18.41 -19.10
C LYS A 13 -15.43 18.61 -20.58
N ASN A 14 -16.25 17.76 -21.18
CA ASN A 14 -16.58 17.80 -22.61
C ASN A 14 -15.33 17.82 -23.51
N GLY A 15 -14.31 17.04 -23.17
CA GLY A 15 -13.05 16.94 -23.93
C GLY A 15 -12.08 18.12 -23.74
N ALA A 16 -12.42 19.14 -22.95
CA ALA A 16 -11.55 20.28 -22.67
C ALA A 16 -11.01 20.24 -21.25
N VAL A 17 -9.73 20.61 -21.08
CA VAL A 17 -9.14 20.83 -19.76
C VAL A 17 -9.80 22.05 -19.11
N THR A 18 -10.42 21.87 -17.95
CA THR A 18 -11.10 22.95 -17.21
C THR A 18 -10.29 23.52 -16.06
N TRP A 19 -9.24 22.81 -15.63
CA TRP A 19 -8.33 23.21 -14.57
C TRP A 19 -7.12 22.28 -14.59
N GLN A 20 -5.98 22.80 -14.14
CA GLN A 20 -4.77 22.01 -13.93
C GLN A 20 -3.95 22.56 -12.76
N TRP A 21 -3.13 21.70 -12.17
CA TRP A 21 -2.02 22.06 -11.30
C TRP A 21 -0.75 21.41 -11.86
N ASN A 22 0.37 22.14 -11.87
CA ASN A 22 1.64 21.66 -12.42
C ASN A 22 2.66 21.48 -11.29
N GLY A 23 3.39 20.37 -11.29
CA GLY A 23 4.42 20.03 -10.30
C GLY A 23 5.48 21.12 -10.14
N ARG A 24 5.89 21.76 -11.26
CA ARG A 24 6.84 22.89 -11.29
C ARG A 24 6.45 24.11 -10.46
N SER A 25 5.18 24.21 -10.04
CA SER A 25 4.72 25.29 -9.18
C SER A 25 5.08 25.09 -7.70
N PHE A 26 5.55 23.89 -7.35
CA PHE A 26 5.89 23.49 -5.99
C PHE A 26 7.25 22.82 -5.86
N TYR A 27 7.70 22.12 -6.90
CA TYR A 27 9.02 21.47 -6.96
C TYR A 27 9.92 22.15 -7.99
N ASP A 28 11.22 22.01 -7.77
CA ASP A 28 12.26 22.56 -8.63
C ASP A 28 12.34 21.69 -9.88
N ALA A 29 11.95 22.28 -11.01
CA ALA A 29 11.74 21.55 -12.24
C ALA A 29 12.96 21.65 -13.16
N PRO A 30 13.26 20.60 -13.96
CA PRO A 30 14.18 20.71 -15.07
C PRO A 30 13.70 21.77 -16.06
N SER A 31 14.64 22.31 -16.85
CA SER A 31 14.34 23.27 -17.91
C SER A 31 13.33 22.75 -18.94
N ASP A 32 13.32 21.43 -19.17
CA ASP A 32 12.35 20.74 -20.00
C ASP A 32 11.73 19.54 -19.23
N PRO A 33 10.54 19.71 -18.62
CA PRO A 33 9.93 18.70 -17.76
C PRO A 33 9.48 17.44 -18.50
N THR A 34 9.42 17.44 -19.83
CA THR A 34 8.96 16.27 -20.61
C THR A 34 10.10 15.33 -21.02
N LYS A 35 11.36 15.68 -20.70
CA LYS A 35 12.54 14.88 -21.07
C LYS A 35 13.05 13.96 -19.96
N SER A 36 12.47 14.06 -18.77
CA SER A 36 12.84 13.26 -17.60
C SER A 36 11.58 12.90 -16.82
N ASP A 37 11.58 11.71 -16.26
CA ASP A 37 10.54 11.23 -15.33
C ASP A 37 10.94 11.66 -13.90
N TRP A 38 10.80 12.96 -13.62
CA TRP A 38 11.44 13.58 -12.45
C TRP A 38 10.56 13.52 -11.20
N LEU A 39 9.24 13.74 -11.32
CA LEU A 39 8.30 13.61 -10.19
C LEU A 39 7.60 12.25 -10.16
N HIS A 40 7.30 11.70 -11.34
CA HIS A 40 6.55 10.48 -11.52
C HIS A 40 5.20 10.53 -10.76
N ILE A 41 4.34 11.48 -11.12
CA ILE A 41 2.99 11.60 -10.53
C ILE A 41 2.13 10.42 -10.96
N ASN A 42 2.09 9.38 -10.14
CA ASN A 42 1.48 8.10 -10.47
C ASN A 42 0.01 7.99 -10.07
N ASP A 43 -0.50 8.87 -9.22
CA ASP A 43 -1.89 8.80 -8.77
C ASP A 43 -2.52 10.18 -8.44
N VAL A 44 -3.84 10.28 -8.63
CA VAL A 44 -4.66 11.42 -8.17
C VAL A 44 -6.07 11.02 -7.78
N ASP A 45 -6.44 11.44 -6.59
CA ASP A 45 -7.71 11.15 -5.96
C ASP A 45 -8.51 12.41 -5.64
N VAL A 46 -9.85 12.34 -5.76
CA VAL A 46 -10.74 13.45 -5.36
C VAL A 46 -11.22 13.22 -3.94
N ILE A 47 -10.65 13.93 -2.97
CA ILE A 47 -10.92 13.73 -1.54
C ILE A 47 -11.93 14.73 -0.95
N GLY A 48 -12.45 15.64 -1.77
CA GLY A 48 -13.42 16.65 -1.37
C GLY A 48 -13.67 17.68 -2.46
N ASP A 49 -14.52 18.68 -2.18
CA ASP A 49 -14.86 19.71 -3.18
C ASP A 49 -13.63 20.54 -3.59
N GLY A 50 -13.12 20.26 -4.80
CA GLY A 50 -11.90 20.84 -5.32
C GLY A 50 -10.64 20.49 -4.53
N ARG A 51 -10.69 19.44 -3.69
CA ARG A 51 -9.56 18.94 -2.90
C ARG A 51 -9.09 17.62 -3.48
N TYR A 52 -7.79 17.51 -3.73
CA TYR A 52 -7.19 16.36 -4.40
C TYR A 52 -6.02 15.82 -3.57
N LEU A 53 -5.93 14.50 -3.43
CA LEU A 53 -4.75 13.81 -2.94
C LEU A 53 -3.94 13.37 -4.16
N ILE A 54 -2.62 13.55 -4.13
CA ILE A 54 -1.75 13.07 -5.21
C ILE A 54 -0.54 12.37 -4.64
N SER A 55 -0.08 11.34 -5.35
CA SER A 55 1.18 10.68 -5.08
C SER A 55 2.27 11.19 -6.02
N ILE A 56 3.36 11.67 -5.41
CA ILE A 56 4.57 12.07 -6.11
C ILE A 56 5.63 11.02 -5.78
N ARG A 57 5.76 10.02 -6.67
CA ARG A 57 6.52 8.81 -6.37
C ARG A 57 8.00 9.11 -6.10
N ASN A 58 8.64 9.95 -6.92
CA ASN A 58 10.08 10.17 -6.84
C ASN A 58 10.52 11.10 -5.71
N THR A 59 9.59 11.81 -5.07
CA THR A 59 9.89 12.69 -3.93
C THR A 59 9.54 12.05 -2.59
N ASN A 60 9.02 10.81 -2.59
CA ASN A 60 8.54 10.12 -1.40
C ASN A 60 7.42 10.88 -0.66
N GLN A 61 6.63 11.69 -1.38
CA GLN A 61 5.63 12.57 -0.79
C GLN A 61 4.24 12.36 -1.39
N LEU A 62 3.23 12.61 -0.54
CA LEU A 62 1.87 12.84 -0.99
C LEU A 62 1.52 14.31 -0.77
N LEU A 63 0.77 14.89 -1.70
CA LEU A 63 0.30 16.27 -1.57
C LEU A 63 -1.22 16.31 -1.51
N VAL A 64 -1.73 17.22 -0.68
CA VAL A 64 -3.12 17.62 -0.74
C VAL A 64 -3.21 18.99 -1.40
N ILE A 65 -3.93 19.07 -2.50
CA ILE A 65 -4.10 20.28 -3.30
C ILE A 65 -5.54 20.76 -3.18
N GLN A 66 -5.71 22.06 -2.90
CA GLN A 66 -7.00 22.73 -2.97
C GLN A 66 -7.04 23.69 -4.17
N ARG A 67 -8.07 23.53 -5.01
CA ARG A 67 -8.34 24.46 -6.11
C ARG A 67 -8.38 25.90 -5.61
N GLY A 68 -7.63 26.78 -6.28
CA GLY A 68 -7.51 28.20 -5.92
C GLY A 68 -6.57 28.52 -4.77
N LYS A 69 -6.04 27.50 -4.05
CA LYS A 69 -5.04 27.69 -2.98
C LYS A 69 -3.70 27.00 -3.26
N GLY A 70 -3.66 26.00 -4.14
CA GLY A 70 -2.45 25.23 -4.42
C GLY A 70 -2.26 24.09 -3.42
N VAL A 71 -1.00 23.75 -3.12
CA VAL A 71 -0.66 22.73 -2.11
C VAL A 71 -1.01 23.27 -0.71
N VAL A 72 -1.90 22.57 -0.01
CA VAL A 72 -2.34 22.93 1.34
C VAL A 72 -1.81 21.97 2.41
N GLU A 73 -1.32 20.80 2.01
CA GLU A 73 -0.71 19.83 2.92
C GLU A 73 0.34 18.98 2.18
N VAL A 74 1.38 18.59 2.92
CA VAL A 74 2.45 17.69 2.46
C VAL A 74 2.55 16.57 3.47
N ILE A 75 2.33 15.34 3.02
CA ILE A 75 2.53 14.11 3.80
C ILE A 75 3.95 13.63 3.52
N ASN A 76 4.67 13.20 4.57
CA ASN A 76 6.10 12.94 4.54
C ASN A 76 6.93 14.18 4.12
N LYS A 77 6.61 15.33 4.74
CA LYS A 77 7.23 16.61 4.44
C LYS A 77 8.74 16.54 4.70
N ASP A 78 9.49 17.04 3.73
CA ASP A 78 10.92 17.25 3.85
C ASP A 78 11.27 18.29 4.94
N THR A 79 12.46 18.13 5.52
CA THR A 79 13.03 18.98 6.56
C THR A 79 14.40 19.47 6.12
N PRO A 80 14.87 20.65 6.57
CA PRO A 80 16.20 21.15 6.23
C PRO A 80 17.38 20.27 6.66
N THR A 81 17.11 19.20 7.39
CA THR A 81 18.10 18.26 7.93
C THR A 81 17.94 16.84 7.39
N SER A 82 16.91 16.55 6.59
CA SER A 82 16.75 15.24 5.96
C SER A 82 17.81 15.05 4.87
N SER A 83 18.04 13.80 4.50
CA SER A 83 18.91 13.48 3.38
C SER A 83 18.09 13.32 2.10
N ASP A 84 18.50 14.04 1.06
CA ASP A 84 17.87 13.95 -0.27
C ASP A 84 18.35 12.75 -1.09
N GLU A 85 19.28 11.95 -0.55
CA GLU A 85 19.96 10.91 -1.31
C GLU A 85 18.96 9.91 -1.90
N SER A 86 17.87 9.61 -1.18
CA SER A 86 16.85 8.68 -1.66
C SER A 86 16.15 9.15 -2.93
N CYS A 87 15.88 10.46 -3.05
CA CYS A 87 15.15 11.03 -4.19
C CYS A 87 16.07 11.49 -5.35
N ARG A 88 17.38 11.60 -5.12
CA ARG A 88 18.37 11.94 -6.16
C ARG A 88 18.94 10.71 -6.87
N ARG A 89 18.57 9.50 -6.44
CA ARG A 89 18.96 8.24 -7.08
C ARG A 89 18.32 8.10 -8.45
N SER A 90 18.96 7.31 -9.32
CA SER A 90 18.41 6.91 -10.62
C SER A 90 18.04 8.07 -11.57
N GLY A 91 18.61 9.27 -11.35
CA GLY A 91 18.35 10.44 -12.20
C GLY A 91 16.95 11.04 -12.04
N GLN A 92 16.29 10.78 -10.91
CA GLN A 92 14.93 11.27 -10.62
C GLN A 92 14.92 12.78 -10.34
N LEU A 93 15.37 13.20 -9.15
CA LEU A 93 15.45 14.62 -8.80
C LEU A 93 16.87 15.16 -8.88
N ALA A 94 16.96 16.44 -9.26
CA ALA A 94 18.16 17.24 -9.16
C ALA A 94 17.82 18.60 -8.56
N ASP A 95 18.82 19.21 -7.93
CA ASP A 95 18.79 20.60 -7.51
C ASP A 95 18.95 21.49 -8.77
N TYR A 96 17.83 21.91 -9.34
CA TYR A 96 17.80 22.62 -10.63
C TYR A 96 18.01 24.14 -10.48
N ASP A 97 17.70 24.71 -9.32
CA ASP A 97 17.87 26.14 -9.04
C ASP A 97 19.18 26.44 -8.27
N ASN A 98 19.92 25.42 -7.86
CA ASN A 98 21.22 25.47 -7.19
C ASN A 98 21.15 26.11 -5.80
N ASP A 99 20.07 25.88 -5.06
CA ASP A 99 19.93 26.35 -3.67
C ASP A 99 20.51 25.37 -2.63
N GLY A 100 20.84 24.15 -3.06
CA GLY A 100 21.47 23.12 -2.26
C GLY A 100 20.50 22.15 -1.57
N ASP A 101 19.20 22.24 -1.83
CA ASP A 101 18.15 21.43 -1.19
C ASP A 101 17.20 20.86 -2.25
N VAL A 102 16.62 19.69 -2.00
CA VAL A 102 15.57 19.13 -2.86
C VAL A 102 14.49 18.54 -1.98
N ARG A 103 13.24 18.95 -2.19
CA ARG A 103 12.09 18.42 -1.45
C ARG A 103 11.99 16.90 -1.54
N CYS A 104 12.50 16.22 -0.53
CA CYS A 104 12.59 14.76 -0.46
C CYS A 104 12.04 14.25 0.88
N GLY A 105 10.98 13.45 0.82
CA GLY A 105 10.40 12.82 2.02
C GLY A 105 11.32 11.76 2.62
N ASP A 106 11.15 11.47 3.92
CA ASP A 106 11.89 10.43 4.62
C ASP A 106 11.54 9.04 4.03
N PRO A 107 12.51 8.32 3.43
CA PRO A 107 12.27 7.02 2.82
C PRO A 107 11.83 5.94 3.83
N SER A 108 12.03 6.15 5.13
CA SER A 108 11.54 5.24 6.17
C SER A 108 10.03 5.36 6.41
N VAL A 109 9.41 6.47 6.00
CA VAL A 109 7.96 6.71 6.09
C VAL A 109 7.27 6.28 4.80
N LEU A 110 7.75 6.76 3.64
CA LEU A 110 7.29 6.38 2.30
C LEU A 110 8.49 6.30 1.36
N ASN A 111 8.54 5.30 0.48
CA ASN A 111 9.58 5.12 -0.51
C ASN A 111 8.97 4.66 -1.84
N HIS A 112 8.98 5.53 -2.84
CA HIS A 112 8.41 5.29 -4.18
C HIS A 112 6.97 4.74 -4.15
N GLN A 113 6.14 5.31 -3.31
CA GLN A 113 4.77 4.87 -3.01
C GLN A 113 3.78 4.99 -4.19
N HIS A 114 2.66 4.27 -4.10
CA HIS A 114 1.56 4.25 -5.08
C HIS A 114 0.19 4.26 -4.42
N ASN A 115 -0.81 4.66 -5.21
CA ASN A 115 -2.26 4.60 -4.95
C ASN A 115 -2.64 4.86 -3.47
N PRO A 116 -2.40 6.08 -2.97
CA PRO A 116 -2.77 6.43 -1.61
C PRO A 116 -4.29 6.64 -1.51
N GLN A 117 -4.95 5.90 -0.63
CA GLN A 117 -6.37 6.08 -0.34
C GLN A 117 -6.56 7.03 0.85
N TRP A 118 -7.36 8.10 0.66
CA TRP A 118 -7.75 8.99 1.76
C TRP A 118 -8.84 8.36 2.62
N ILE A 119 -8.46 7.73 3.74
CA ILE A 119 -9.38 6.99 4.63
C ILE A 119 -10.01 7.87 5.73
N GLY A 120 -9.61 9.13 5.85
CA GLY A 120 -10.30 10.13 6.67
C GLY A 120 -9.45 11.37 6.94
N ASP A 121 -10.04 12.38 7.60
CA ASP A 121 -9.28 13.58 7.94
C ASP A 121 -8.12 13.23 8.88
N GLY A 122 -6.89 13.46 8.42
CA GLY A 122 -5.68 13.06 9.14
C GLY A 122 -5.34 11.57 9.04
N ALA A 123 -5.89 10.80 8.09
CA ALA A 123 -5.54 9.40 7.90
C ALA A 123 -5.48 9.01 6.40
N VAL A 124 -4.38 8.38 6.00
CA VAL A 124 -4.15 7.89 4.62
C VAL A 124 -3.60 6.46 4.65
N LEU A 125 -4.09 5.61 3.75
CA LEU A 125 -3.56 4.27 3.50
C LEU A 125 -2.72 4.31 2.22
N VAL A 126 -1.55 3.69 2.21
CA VAL A 126 -0.61 3.82 1.09
C VAL A 126 0.06 2.49 0.79
N ALA A 127 0.19 2.15 -0.49
CA ALA A 127 1.11 1.11 -0.94
C ALA A 127 2.52 1.67 -1.03
N ASP A 128 3.37 1.32 -0.07
CA ASP A 128 4.73 1.82 0.10
C ASP A 128 5.71 0.88 -0.63
N SER A 129 5.76 1.03 -1.95
CA SER A 129 6.22 0.00 -2.89
C SER A 129 7.68 -0.42 -2.70
N ASP A 130 8.61 0.53 -2.57
CA ASP A 130 10.03 0.19 -2.43
C ASP A 130 10.41 -0.15 -0.97
N ASN A 131 9.44 -0.08 -0.05
CA ASN A 131 9.53 -0.64 1.29
C ASN A 131 8.75 -1.97 1.44
N ASP A 132 8.22 -2.52 0.35
CA ASP A 132 7.50 -3.80 0.32
C ASP A 132 6.41 -3.94 1.38
N ARG A 133 5.63 -2.87 1.62
CA ARG A 133 4.58 -2.86 2.65
C ARG A 133 3.38 -2.02 2.26
N ILE A 134 2.27 -2.27 2.95
CA ILE A 134 1.18 -1.30 3.07
C ILE A 134 1.34 -0.56 4.39
N VAL A 135 1.12 0.75 4.38
CA VAL A 135 1.22 1.60 5.56
C VAL A 135 -0.04 2.47 5.71
N GLU A 136 -0.56 2.53 6.93
CA GLU A 136 -1.55 3.53 7.34
C GLU A 136 -0.83 4.63 8.11
N LEU A 137 -0.91 5.87 7.61
CA LEU A 137 -0.31 7.05 8.24
C LEU A 137 -1.40 7.90 8.88
N HIS A 138 -1.20 8.32 10.12
CA HIS A 138 -2.06 9.30 10.78
C HIS A 138 -1.32 10.61 11.05
N ARG A 139 -2.07 11.71 11.00
CA ARG A 139 -1.60 13.05 11.35
C ARG A 139 -1.66 13.23 12.87
N THR A 140 -0.53 13.58 13.47
CA THR A 140 -0.43 13.91 14.89
C THR A 140 -1.04 15.28 15.18
N GLU A 141 -1.25 15.59 16.46
CA GLU A 141 -1.68 16.92 16.90
C GLU A 141 -0.69 18.04 16.50
N SER A 142 0.60 17.73 16.38
CA SER A 142 1.63 18.66 15.88
C SER A 142 1.60 18.83 14.36
N GLY A 143 0.79 18.04 13.64
CA GLY A 143 0.66 18.06 12.19
C GLY A 143 1.68 17.22 11.44
N GLU A 144 2.48 16.40 12.14
CA GLU A 144 3.37 15.42 11.52
C GLU A 144 2.59 14.17 11.12
N TRP A 145 3.02 13.46 10.09
CA TRP A 145 2.40 12.21 9.67
C TRP A 145 3.27 11.04 10.10
N ARG A 146 2.67 10.02 10.73
CA ARG A 146 3.39 8.86 11.28
C ARG A 146 2.69 7.55 10.96
N PRO A 147 3.43 6.46 10.69
CA PRO A 147 2.86 5.13 10.59
C PRO A 147 2.16 4.71 11.88
N VAL A 148 0.92 4.26 11.77
CA VAL A 148 0.15 3.65 12.87
C VAL A 148 -0.16 2.18 12.64
N TRP A 149 -0.09 1.73 11.39
CA TRP A 149 -0.25 0.33 11.01
C TRP A 149 0.61 0.02 9.79
N THR A 150 1.22 -1.16 9.77
CA THR A 150 1.98 -1.67 8.63
C THR A 150 1.75 -3.16 8.45
N VAL A 151 1.79 -3.62 7.19
CA VAL A 151 1.83 -5.03 6.85
C VAL A 151 2.77 -5.24 5.67
N GLY A 152 3.78 -6.08 5.85
CA GLY A 152 4.79 -6.38 4.83
C GLY A 152 4.73 -7.82 4.30
N SER A 153 3.78 -8.64 4.74
CA SER A 153 3.64 -10.01 4.29
C SER A 153 2.21 -10.54 4.44
N ALA A 154 1.90 -11.57 3.66
CA ALA A 154 0.63 -12.28 3.74
C ALA A 154 0.82 -13.78 3.53
N SER A 155 0.29 -14.60 4.45
CA SER A 155 0.44 -16.06 4.45
C SER A 155 1.90 -16.54 4.41
N GLY A 156 2.79 -15.87 5.15
CA GLY A 156 4.22 -16.23 5.21
C GLY A 156 5.04 -15.87 3.96
N VAL A 157 4.47 -15.08 3.05
CA VAL A 157 5.16 -14.55 1.86
C VAL A 157 5.20 -13.04 1.98
N GLU A 158 6.41 -12.49 2.06
CA GLU A 158 6.68 -11.05 2.01
C GLU A 158 6.09 -10.43 0.74
N PHE A 159 5.58 -9.22 0.86
CA PHE A 159 5.14 -8.47 -0.31
C PHE A 159 6.32 -8.13 -1.20
N ASN A 160 6.01 -7.94 -2.48
CA ASN A 160 7.01 -7.57 -3.46
C ASN A 160 6.41 -6.51 -4.38
N TRP A 161 6.83 -5.29 -4.12
CA TRP A 161 6.46 -4.08 -4.83
C TRP A 161 4.94 -3.88 -4.90
N PRO A 162 4.24 -3.85 -3.75
CA PRO A 162 2.79 -3.62 -3.75
C PRO A 162 2.50 -2.24 -4.32
N ARG A 163 1.52 -2.12 -5.21
CA ARG A 163 1.20 -0.85 -5.88
C ARG A 163 -0.16 -0.28 -5.52
N ASP A 164 -0.96 -1.03 -4.78
CA ASP A 164 -2.31 -0.59 -4.46
C ASP A 164 -2.84 -1.27 -3.20
N ALA A 165 -3.62 -0.52 -2.41
CA ALA A 165 -4.26 -0.99 -1.20
C ALA A 165 -5.51 -0.19 -0.84
N ASP A 166 -6.65 -0.89 -0.76
CA ASP A 166 -7.95 -0.32 -0.42
C ASP A 166 -8.46 -0.80 0.94
N ARG A 167 -8.75 0.14 1.84
CA ARG A 167 -9.55 -0.11 3.03
C ARG A 167 -11.02 -0.26 2.64
N LEU A 168 -11.54 -1.46 2.86
CA LEU A 168 -12.91 -1.84 2.56
C LEU A 168 -13.87 -1.43 3.69
N PRO A 169 -15.19 -1.30 3.41
CA PRO A 169 -16.19 -0.93 4.43
C PRO A 169 -16.29 -1.90 5.63
N ASN A 170 -15.89 -3.16 5.45
CA ASN A 170 -15.85 -4.16 6.53
C ASN A 170 -14.62 -4.02 7.44
N GLY A 171 -13.72 -3.07 7.14
CA GLY A 171 -12.48 -2.83 7.87
C GLY A 171 -11.31 -3.70 7.43
N ASN A 172 -11.46 -4.55 6.41
CA ASN A 172 -10.32 -5.28 5.82
C ASN A 172 -9.59 -4.39 4.80
N THR A 173 -8.36 -4.74 4.49
CA THR A 173 -7.56 -4.10 3.43
C THR A 173 -7.39 -5.06 2.26
N LEU A 174 -7.84 -4.68 1.07
CA LEU A 174 -7.53 -5.36 -0.20
C LEU A 174 -6.19 -4.83 -0.72
N ILE A 175 -5.31 -5.70 -1.16
CA ILE A 175 -3.91 -5.37 -1.48
C ILE A 175 -3.52 -6.02 -2.79
N THR A 176 -2.93 -5.21 -3.66
CA THR A 176 -2.30 -5.64 -4.90
C THR A 176 -0.80 -5.88 -4.66
N ASP A 177 -0.44 -7.15 -4.48
CA ASP A 177 0.95 -7.59 -4.29
C ASP A 177 1.58 -7.92 -5.65
N THR A 178 1.99 -6.84 -6.33
CA THR A 178 2.23 -6.76 -7.77
C THR A 178 3.20 -7.81 -8.32
N LEU A 179 4.43 -7.87 -7.80
CA LEU A 179 5.46 -8.76 -8.36
C LEU A 179 5.28 -10.21 -7.89
N ASN A 180 4.54 -10.43 -6.81
CA ASN A 180 4.06 -11.76 -6.44
C ASN A 180 2.85 -12.24 -7.27
N ARG A 181 2.29 -11.37 -8.12
CA ARG A 181 1.14 -11.67 -9.01
C ARG A 181 -0.06 -12.23 -8.26
N ARG A 182 -0.43 -11.56 -7.18
CA ARG A 182 -1.59 -11.92 -6.38
C ARG A 182 -2.30 -10.68 -5.86
N ILE A 183 -3.58 -10.86 -5.54
CA ILE A 183 -4.37 -9.92 -4.76
C ILE A 183 -4.67 -10.63 -3.43
N VAL A 184 -4.51 -9.93 -2.32
CA VAL A 184 -4.80 -10.46 -0.98
C VAL A 184 -5.73 -9.51 -0.24
N GLU A 185 -6.64 -10.03 0.56
CA GLU A 185 -7.41 -9.25 1.52
C GLU A 185 -6.94 -9.66 2.92
N VAL A 186 -6.60 -8.67 3.74
CA VAL A 186 -6.16 -8.86 5.13
C VAL A 186 -7.08 -8.12 6.10
N ASN A 187 -7.26 -8.64 7.30
CA ASN A 187 -7.93 -7.89 8.37
C ASN A 187 -6.96 -6.91 9.07
N SER A 188 -7.42 -6.23 10.11
CA SER A 188 -6.63 -5.28 10.90
C SER A 188 -5.41 -5.87 11.60
N GLU A 189 -5.40 -7.18 11.83
CA GLU A 189 -4.26 -7.91 12.41
C GLU A 189 -3.27 -8.38 11.33
N GLY A 190 -3.49 -8.05 10.05
CA GLY A 190 -2.70 -8.53 8.92
C GLY A 190 -2.98 -9.98 8.51
N LYS A 191 -4.03 -10.61 9.06
CA LYS A 191 -4.39 -12.00 8.71
C LYS A 191 -5.14 -12.03 7.39
N VAL A 192 -4.70 -12.91 6.49
CA VAL A 192 -5.34 -13.12 5.20
C VAL A 192 -6.74 -13.72 5.37
N VAL A 193 -7.75 -13.03 4.85
CA VAL A 193 -9.16 -13.48 4.81
C VAL A 193 -9.61 -13.86 3.41
N TRP A 194 -8.91 -13.40 2.36
CA TRP A 194 -9.13 -13.83 0.98
C TRP A 194 -7.85 -13.63 0.15
N SER A 195 -7.70 -14.38 -0.94
CA SER A 195 -6.64 -14.14 -1.91
C SER A 195 -6.95 -14.78 -3.26
N THR A 196 -6.35 -14.25 -4.32
CA THR A 196 -6.33 -14.88 -5.64
C THR A 196 -5.00 -14.61 -6.36
N ARG A 197 -4.63 -15.50 -7.28
CA ARG A 197 -3.49 -15.27 -8.19
C ARG A 197 -3.97 -14.58 -9.47
N THR A 198 -3.10 -13.79 -10.05
CA THR A 198 -3.33 -13.14 -11.34
C THR A 198 -2.39 -13.74 -12.41
N PRO A 199 -2.83 -13.82 -13.67
CA PRO A 199 -2.00 -14.37 -14.75
C PRO A 199 -0.82 -13.44 -15.12
N ARG A 200 -0.96 -12.14 -14.84
CA ARG A 200 0.03 -11.08 -15.08
C ARG A 200 0.25 -10.27 -13.81
N ILE A 201 1.21 -9.34 -13.83
CA ILE A 201 1.39 -8.35 -12.75
C ILE A 201 0.13 -7.49 -12.65
N PRO A 202 -0.60 -7.51 -11.51
CA PRO A 202 -1.70 -6.60 -11.27
C PRO A 202 -1.12 -5.23 -10.87
N TYR A 203 -1.76 -4.15 -11.31
CA TYR A 203 -1.38 -2.79 -10.90
C TYR A 203 -2.24 -2.32 -9.74
N GLU A 204 -3.55 -2.53 -9.85
CA GLU A 204 -4.59 -2.05 -8.94
C GLU A 204 -5.77 -3.03 -8.94
N ALA A 205 -6.53 -3.07 -7.85
CA ALA A 205 -7.66 -3.98 -7.68
C ALA A 205 -8.78 -3.41 -6.81
N ASP A 206 -9.88 -3.02 -7.47
CA ASP A 206 -11.10 -2.57 -6.81
C ASP A 206 -12.05 -3.69 -6.37
N ARG A 207 -12.77 -3.45 -5.25
CA ARG A 207 -13.92 -4.28 -4.87
C ARG A 207 -15.23 -3.76 -5.44
N LEU A 208 -15.84 -4.51 -6.35
CA LEU A 208 -17.18 -4.22 -6.85
C LEU A 208 -18.28 -4.53 -5.81
N PRO A 209 -19.39 -3.75 -5.79
CA PRO A 209 -19.68 -2.61 -6.65
C PRO A 209 -19.11 -1.26 -6.14
N VAL A 210 -18.32 -1.30 -5.07
CA VAL A 210 -17.93 -0.12 -4.28
C VAL A 210 -16.81 0.68 -4.97
N GLY A 211 -15.80 -0.01 -5.50
CA GLY A 211 -14.57 0.62 -6.01
C GLY A 211 -13.70 1.19 -4.90
N GLU A 212 -12.68 1.95 -5.29
CA GLU A 212 -11.93 2.85 -4.41
C GLU A 212 -12.85 3.94 -3.86
N THR A 213 -12.79 4.15 -2.54
CA THR A 213 -13.62 5.14 -1.85
C THR A 213 -12.81 6.06 -0.98
N VAL A 214 -13.23 7.32 -0.92
CA VAL A 214 -12.81 8.25 0.14
C VAL A 214 -13.48 7.88 1.45
N GLY A 215 -12.69 7.79 2.50
CA GLY A 215 -13.10 7.37 3.83
C GLY A 215 -13.02 5.85 4.02
N GLY A 216 -12.88 5.44 5.27
CA GLY A 216 -12.89 4.02 5.63
C GLY A 216 -12.64 3.82 7.12
N PRO A 217 -12.85 2.60 7.64
CA PRO A 217 -12.47 2.27 9.01
C PRO A 217 -10.96 2.47 9.20
N GLN A 218 -10.58 3.35 10.13
CA GLN A 218 -9.19 3.58 10.51
C GLN A 218 -8.76 2.58 11.60
N TYR A 219 -7.49 2.20 11.61
CA TYR A 219 -6.93 1.42 12.70
C TYR A 219 -6.42 2.35 13.79
N SER A 220 -6.65 2.02 15.06
CA SER A 220 -6.18 2.84 16.18
C SER A 220 -4.69 2.60 16.45
N SER A 221 -4.02 3.65 16.91
CA SER A 221 -2.60 3.66 17.31
C SER A 221 -2.31 2.91 18.61
N ASP A 222 -3.19 1.98 19.04
CA ASP A 222 -3.03 1.30 20.33
C ASP A 222 -1.94 0.21 20.23
N THR A 223 -0.71 0.68 20.43
CA THR A 223 0.49 -0.02 20.90
C THR A 223 1.13 -1.04 19.95
N SER A 224 2.34 -0.69 19.47
CA SER A 224 3.46 -1.63 19.25
C SER A 224 3.15 -2.94 18.51
N LEU A 225 2.56 -2.88 17.32
CA LEU A 225 2.55 -4.03 16.42
C LEU A 225 3.48 -3.76 15.25
N ILE A 226 4.78 -3.95 15.47
CA ILE A 226 5.51 -4.78 14.52
C ILE A 226 4.78 -6.12 14.61
N VAL A 227 3.88 -6.41 13.66
CA VAL A 227 3.23 -7.72 13.59
C VAL A 227 4.32 -8.73 13.24
N THR A 228 4.95 -9.29 14.26
CA THR A 228 5.61 -10.58 14.15
C THR A 228 4.52 -11.62 13.87
N PRO A 229 4.76 -12.60 12.99
CA PRO A 229 3.80 -13.65 12.70
C PRO A 229 3.31 -14.30 14.00
N GLY A 230 2.01 -14.18 14.27
CA GLY A 230 1.42 -14.64 15.51
C GLY A 230 1.48 -16.17 15.64
N ASN A 231 2.02 -16.64 16.78
CA ASN A 231 1.98 -18.01 17.29
C ASN A 231 1.95 -19.11 16.22
N ASP A 232 2.99 -19.15 15.40
CA ASP A 232 3.28 -20.30 14.55
C ASP A 232 3.65 -21.51 15.42
N ILE A 233 2.87 -22.59 15.33
CA ILE A 233 3.35 -23.91 15.74
C ILE A 233 4.18 -24.41 14.55
N PRO A 234 5.52 -24.44 14.62
CA PRO A 234 6.39 -24.48 13.44
C PRO A 234 6.06 -25.62 12.47
N VAL A 235 5.69 -26.78 13.02
CA VAL A 235 5.33 -27.98 12.26
C VAL A 235 3.99 -27.79 11.55
N LEU A 236 2.95 -27.31 12.25
CA LEU A 236 1.62 -27.12 11.68
C LEU A 236 1.59 -25.95 10.68
N SER A 237 2.32 -24.87 10.95
CA SER A 237 2.48 -23.76 10.02
C SER A 237 3.16 -24.22 8.73
N SER A 238 4.27 -24.97 8.83
CA SER A 238 4.97 -25.52 7.65
C SER A 238 4.10 -26.50 6.86
N LEU A 239 3.35 -27.37 7.56
CA LEU A 239 2.40 -28.29 6.93
C LEU A 239 1.26 -27.54 6.24
N LEU A 240 0.75 -26.46 6.82
CA LEU A 240 -0.31 -25.66 6.22
C LEU A 240 0.19 -24.92 4.97
N VAL A 241 1.41 -24.37 5.01
CA VAL A 241 2.06 -23.76 3.84
C VAL A 241 2.23 -24.80 2.73
N LEU A 242 2.75 -25.98 3.06
CA LEU A 242 2.92 -27.08 2.11
C LEU A 242 1.56 -27.55 1.54
N LEU A 243 0.55 -27.70 2.39
CA LEU A 243 -0.80 -28.07 1.97
C LEU A 243 -1.38 -27.04 1.00
N ARG A 244 -1.23 -25.74 1.28
CA ARG A 244 -1.70 -24.66 0.40
C ARG A 244 -0.92 -24.59 -0.92
N ALA A 245 0.35 -24.99 -0.91
CA ALA A 245 1.15 -25.12 -2.13
C ALA A 245 0.68 -26.30 -3.02
N ILE A 246 0.35 -27.44 -2.40
CA ILE A 246 -0.08 -28.66 -3.11
C ILE A 246 -1.56 -28.59 -3.51
N VAL A 247 -2.38 -27.96 -2.68
CA VAL A 247 -3.83 -27.80 -2.87
C VAL A 247 -4.15 -26.31 -2.85
N PRO A 248 -3.95 -25.58 -3.97
CA PRO A 248 -4.19 -24.13 -4.04
C PRO A 248 -5.65 -23.74 -3.79
N ALA A 249 -6.58 -24.67 -3.95
CA ALA A 249 -8.00 -24.48 -3.65
C ALA A 249 -8.34 -24.61 -2.15
N THR A 250 -7.34 -24.79 -1.28
CA THR A 250 -7.55 -24.86 0.17
C THR A 250 -8.31 -23.61 0.63
N PRO A 251 -9.49 -23.76 1.24
CA PRO A 251 -10.28 -22.61 1.66
C PRO A 251 -9.52 -21.75 2.66
N PHE A 252 -9.68 -20.43 2.57
CA PHE A 252 -8.98 -19.48 3.44
C PHE A 252 -9.31 -19.68 4.94
N TRP A 253 -10.52 -20.17 5.27
CA TRP A 253 -10.94 -20.52 6.62
C TRP A 253 -10.28 -21.80 7.15
N PHE A 254 -9.62 -22.58 6.30
CA PHE A 254 -8.84 -23.74 6.71
C PHE A 254 -7.47 -23.27 7.22
N GLY A 255 -7.35 -23.16 8.54
CA GLY A 255 -6.15 -22.76 9.26
C GLY A 255 -5.57 -23.88 10.12
N ILE A 256 -4.67 -23.50 11.04
CA ILE A 256 -3.98 -24.43 11.95
C ILE A 256 -4.97 -25.29 12.78
N PRO A 257 -6.07 -24.77 13.34
CA PRO A 257 -7.02 -25.59 14.10
C PRO A 257 -7.67 -26.70 13.26
N GLN A 258 -8.09 -26.37 12.02
CA GLN A 258 -8.71 -27.32 11.10
C GLN A 258 -7.69 -28.37 10.64
N LEU A 259 -6.45 -27.96 10.37
CA LEU A 259 -5.36 -28.87 10.03
C LEU A 259 -5.06 -29.83 11.20
N ALA A 260 -4.96 -29.32 12.42
CA ALA A 260 -4.71 -30.13 13.62
C ALA A 260 -5.84 -31.15 13.85
N LEU A 261 -7.10 -30.73 13.73
CA LEU A 261 -8.26 -31.62 13.85
C LEU A 261 -8.28 -32.68 12.75
N SER A 262 -7.89 -32.33 11.52
CA SER A 262 -7.83 -33.26 10.39
C SER A 262 -6.74 -34.33 10.61
N LEU A 263 -5.55 -33.92 11.06
CA LEU A 263 -4.45 -34.84 11.39
C LEU A 263 -4.80 -35.75 12.57
N LEU A 264 -5.44 -35.22 13.61
CA LEU A 264 -5.93 -36.00 14.74
C LEU A 264 -6.96 -37.04 14.29
N SER A 265 -7.92 -36.63 13.45
CA SER A 265 -8.94 -37.53 12.91
C SER A 265 -8.32 -38.66 12.10
N LEU A 266 -7.33 -38.36 11.26
CA LEU A 266 -6.59 -39.36 10.48
C LEU A 266 -5.84 -40.34 11.40
N ALA A 267 -5.18 -39.84 12.44
CA ALA A 267 -4.47 -40.67 13.40
C ALA A 267 -5.44 -41.63 14.13
N LEU A 268 -6.61 -41.15 14.56
CA LEU A 268 -7.63 -41.98 15.20
C LEU A 268 -8.17 -43.07 14.27
N ILE A 269 -8.42 -42.76 13.00
CA ILE A 269 -8.85 -43.75 11.99
C ILE A 269 -7.78 -44.83 11.80
N LEU A 270 -6.50 -44.44 11.68
CA LEU A 270 -5.39 -45.39 11.51
C LEU A 270 -5.23 -46.29 12.74
N ILE A 271 -5.30 -45.73 13.95
CA ILE A 271 -5.23 -46.50 15.20
C ILE A 271 -6.41 -47.48 15.28
N GLY A 272 -7.62 -47.02 15.00
CA GLY A 272 -8.82 -47.86 14.98
C GLY A 272 -8.74 -48.99 13.95
N GLY A 273 -8.24 -48.71 12.74
CA GLY A 273 -8.03 -49.71 11.69
C GLY A 273 -6.99 -50.77 12.07
N VAL A 274 -5.88 -50.36 12.69
CA VAL A 274 -4.87 -51.31 13.21
C VAL A 274 -5.44 -52.19 14.33
N GLN A 275 -6.27 -51.62 15.21
CA GLN A 275 -6.94 -52.40 16.25
C GLN A 275 -7.95 -53.38 15.66
N TYR A 276 -8.74 -52.96 14.67
CA TYR A 276 -9.68 -53.82 13.96
C TYR A 276 -8.99 -55.00 13.27
N LEU A 277 -7.84 -54.78 12.62
CA LEU A 277 -7.07 -55.83 11.94
C LEU A 277 -6.34 -56.79 12.90
N ARG A 278 -6.28 -56.47 14.20
CA ARG A 278 -5.66 -57.32 15.23
C ARG A 278 -6.66 -58.24 15.94
N HIS A 279 -7.94 -58.12 15.64
CA HIS A 279 -9.04 -58.95 16.14
C HIS A 279 -9.70 -59.72 14.99
#